data_AF-A0A355GQX9-F1
#
_entry.id   AF-A0A355GQX9-F1
#
_cell.length_a   1.000
_cell.length_b   1.000
_cell.length_c   1.000
_cell.angle_alpha   90.00
_cell.angle_beta   90.00
_cell.angle_gamma   90.00
#
_symmetry.space_group_name_H-M   'P 1'
#
loop_
_entity.id
_entity.type
_entity.pdbx_description
1 polymer ?
#
loop_
_entity_poly.entity_id
_entity_poly.type
_entity_poly.pdbx_seq_one_letter_code
_entity_poly.pdbx_strand_id
1 'polypeptide(L)'
;QWTVTGAGAALVAAPDGPAARKASEQAARKTSEQTTAPKDGALPHITYVTIGKVNDLGIKDPLNMGAAMAPGAVDTLTSHFADTGRGPEFYDLIVTGDLGRFGHQLAVRLAAERGGFTLSDNYQDCGVMIYDFDKQDVHSGGSGCACSALVTYGHLYHRMLRGDLKRLLLCATGSLHSPTSVQQGNNIPVIAHAVSFEMTP
;
A
#
# COMPACT_ATOMS: atom_id res chain seq x y z
N GLN A 1 -23.48 -6.91 4.94
CA GLN A 1 -22.21 -6.33 5.43
C GLN A 1 -21.31 -6.24 4.21
N TRP A 2 -21.01 -5.03 3.73
CA TRP A 2 -20.01 -4.81 2.69
C TRP A 2 -18.65 -5.00 3.34
N THR A 3 -17.76 -5.80 2.77
CA THR A 3 -16.37 -5.84 3.21
C THR A 3 -15.71 -4.55 2.70
N VAL A 4 -15.92 -3.45 3.43
CA VAL A 4 -15.21 -2.21 3.17
C VAL A 4 -13.75 -2.50 3.52
N THR A 5 -12.86 -2.42 2.53
CA THR A 5 -11.44 -2.21 2.76
C THR A 5 -11.34 -0.90 3.54
N GLY A 6 -11.24 -1.02 4.86
CA GLY A 6 -11.38 0.04 5.84
C GLY A 6 -10.66 1.35 5.49
N ALA A 7 -11.26 2.46 5.88
CA ALA A 7 -10.64 3.78 5.80
C ALA A 7 -9.59 3.92 6.92
N GLY A 8 -8.34 4.14 6.53
CA GLY A 8 -7.28 4.57 7.43
C GLY A 8 -7.06 6.07 7.29
N ALA A 9 -6.88 6.77 8.41
CA ALA A 9 -6.43 8.16 8.42
C ALA A 9 -5.05 8.21 9.07
N ALA A 10 -4.09 8.85 8.40
CA ALA A 10 -2.79 9.15 8.96
C ALA A 10 -2.52 10.64 8.83
N LEU A 11 -2.12 11.26 9.94
CA LEU A 11 -1.63 12.63 9.91
C LEU A 11 -0.20 12.60 9.41
N VAL A 12 -0.02 12.92 8.14
CA VAL A 12 1.30 13.12 7.55
C VAL A 12 1.61 14.61 7.63
N ALA A 13 2.72 14.97 8.26
CA ALA A 13 3.04 16.35 8.60
C ALA A 13 3.09 17.25 7.34
N ALA A 14 2.46 18.43 7.43
CA ALA A 14 2.62 19.50 6.45
C ALA A 14 3.72 20.47 6.94
N PRO A 15 4.80 20.72 6.19
CA PRO A 15 5.87 21.60 6.62
C PRO A 15 5.60 23.04 6.19
N ASP A 16 4.46 23.64 6.55
CA ASP A 16 4.22 25.05 6.26
C ASP A 16 3.91 25.85 7.53
N GLY A 17 4.97 26.46 8.08
CA GLY A 17 4.88 27.54 9.06
C GLY A 17 5.56 27.26 10.42
N PRO A 18 5.93 28.33 11.16
CA PRO A 18 6.59 28.22 12.47
C PRO A 18 5.73 27.53 13.54
N ALA A 19 4.41 27.46 13.36
CA ALA A 19 3.50 26.70 14.22
C ALA A 19 3.58 25.18 13.97
N ALA A 20 3.75 24.75 12.71
CA ALA A 20 3.90 23.34 12.34
C ALA A 20 5.25 22.76 12.79
N ARG A 21 6.32 23.57 12.79
CA ARG A 21 7.62 23.21 13.41
C ARG A 21 7.50 22.98 14.91
N LYS A 22 6.78 23.85 15.63
CA LYS A 22 6.52 23.64 17.07
C LYS A 22 5.62 22.43 17.35
N ALA A 23 4.66 22.16 16.47
CA ALA A 23 3.77 20.98 16.59
C ALA A 23 4.51 19.66 16.30
N SER A 24 5.40 19.63 15.30
CA SER A 24 6.26 18.47 15.02
C SER A 24 7.30 18.25 16.13
N GLU A 25 7.88 19.31 16.70
CA GLU A 25 8.74 19.22 17.88
C GLU A 25 7.98 18.73 19.13
N GLN A 26 6.73 19.17 19.33
CA GLN A 26 5.88 18.70 20.43
C GLN A 26 5.35 17.27 20.22
N ALA A 27 5.03 16.89 18.99
CA ALA A 27 4.65 15.52 18.64
C ALA A 27 5.83 14.57 18.86
N ALA A 28 7.03 14.93 18.38
CA ALA A 28 8.28 14.19 18.61
C ALA A 28 8.65 14.09 20.09
N ARG A 29 8.38 15.14 20.90
CA ARG A 29 8.56 15.09 22.36
C ARG A 29 7.54 14.21 23.08
N LYS A 30 6.29 14.13 22.60
CA LYS A 30 5.23 13.28 23.18
C LYS A 30 5.32 11.81 22.77
N THR A 31 6.00 11.48 21.66
CA THR A 31 6.27 10.09 21.23
C THR A 31 7.58 9.52 21.80
N SER A 32 8.15 10.18 22.82
CA SER A 32 9.41 9.79 23.48
C SER A 32 9.32 8.52 24.33
N GLU A 33 8.14 7.91 24.45
CA GLU A 33 8.00 6.51 24.83
C GLU A 33 7.85 5.69 23.53
N GLN A 34 8.98 5.14 23.03
CA GLN A 34 9.10 4.15 21.94
C GLN A 34 9.15 4.57 20.46
N THR A 35 9.35 5.85 20.11
CA THR A 35 9.52 6.21 18.67
C THR A 35 10.84 6.92 18.39
N THR A 36 11.68 6.33 17.52
CA THR A 36 12.95 6.91 17.07
C THR A 36 12.70 8.24 16.37
N ALA A 37 13.25 9.34 16.92
CA ALA A 37 13.19 10.65 16.29
C ALA A 37 13.88 10.63 14.90
N PRO A 38 13.37 11.36 13.90
CA PRO A 38 13.99 11.46 12.57
C PRO A 38 15.40 12.05 12.70
N LYS A 39 16.36 11.46 11.98
CA LYS A 39 17.79 11.80 12.10
C LYS A 39 18.10 13.28 11.83
N ASP A 40 17.32 13.94 10.97
CA ASP A 40 17.57 15.33 10.53
C ASP A 40 16.35 16.25 10.68
N GLY A 41 15.32 15.83 11.43
CA GLY A 41 14.05 16.58 11.53
C GLY A 41 13.17 16.53 10.27
N ALA A 42 13.65 15.92 9.17
CA ALA A 42 12.87 15.64 7.98
C ALA A 42 11.79 14.58 8.27
N LEU A 43 10.58 14.82 7.77
CA LEU A 43 9.44 13.91 7.92
C LEU A 43 8.98 13.41 6.55
N PRO A 44 8.46 12.17 6.46
CA PRO A 44 7.76 11.72 5.27
C PRO A 44 6.57 12.64 5.00
N HIS A 45 6.40 13.05 3.74
CA HIS A 45 5.25 13.80 3.25
C HIS A 45 4.60 13.09 2.06
N ILE A 46 3.31 13.32 1.86
CA ILE A 46 2.59 12.77 0.69
C ILE A 46 2.82 13.69 -0.50
N THR A 47 3.31 13.15 -1.60
CA THR A 47 3.55 13.92 -2.84
C THR A 47 2.48 13.68 -3.90
N TYR A 48 1.95 12.46 -3.98
CA TYR A 48 0.92 12.09 -4.94
C TYR A 48 -0.08 11.12 -4.33
N VAL A 49 -1.33 11.24 -4.79
CA VAL A 49 -2.39 10.28 -4.55
C VAL A 49 -3.03 9.93 -5.89
N THR A 50 -3.15 8.64 -6.18
CA THR A 50 -3.85 8.14 -7.37
C THR A 50 -5.07 7.37 -6.93
N ILE A 51 -6.24 7.90 -7.29
CA ILE A 51 -7.53 7.26 -7.03
C ILE A 51 -7.79 6.26 -8.16
N GLY A 52 -7.68 4.96 -7.88
CA GLY A 52 -7.98 3.94 -8.87
C GLY A 52 -9.47 3.79 -9.17
N LYS A 53 -9.74 2.94 -10.16
CA LYS A 53 -11.08 2.66 -10.69
C LYS A 53 -11.49 1.24 -10.31
N VAL A 54 -12.81 1.03 -10.28
CA VAL A 54 -13.34 -0.32 -10.09
C VAL A 54 -12.98 -1.17 -11.30
N ASN A 55 -12.36 -2.32 -11.04
CA ASN A 55 -12.00 -3.33 -12.02
C ASN A 55 -12.79 -4.61 -11.73
N ASP A 56 -13.34 -5.25 -12.76
CA ASP A 56 -14.02 -6.55 -12.66
C ASP A 56 -13.62 -7.41 -13.86
N LEU A 57 -12.85 -8.47 -13.60
CA LEU A 57 -12.42 -9.44 -14.61
C LEU A 57 -13.20 -10.76 -14.56
N GLY A 58 -14.37 -10.78 -13.92
CA GLY A 58 -15.23 -11.97 -13.87
C GLY A 58 -14.84 -13.01 -12.83
N ILE A 59 -13.96 -12.66 -11.88
CA ILE A 59 -13.61 -13.57 -10.77
C ILE A 59 -14.78 -13.68 -9.81
N LYS A 60 -15.20 -14.92 -9.51
CA LYS A 60 -16.33 -15.23 -8.62
C LYS A 60 -15.92 -15.98 -7.36
N ASP A 61 -14.71 -16.54 -7.34
CA ASP A 61 -14.22 -17.37 -6.24
C ASP A 61 -13.76 -16.48 -5.06
N PRO A 62 -14.50 -16.47 -3.92
CA PRO A 62 -14.15 -15.67 -2.75
C PRO A 62 -12.85 -16.14 -2.06
N LEU A 63 -12.34 -17.33 -2.39
CA LEU A 63 -11.10 -17.88 -1.83
C LEU A 63 -9.86 -17.47 -2.63
N ASN A 64 -10.05 -16.80 -3.79
CA ASN A 64 -8.96 -16.39 -4.67
C ASN A 64 -8.91 -14.86 -4.87
N MET A 65 -8.86 -14.12 -3.76
CA MET A 65 -8.84 -12.64 -3.78
C MET A 65 -7.58 -12.06 -4.38
N GLY A 66 -6.44 -12.73 -4.25
CA GLY A 66 -5.19 -12.31 -4.89
C GLY A 66 -5.33 -12.24 -6.41
N ALA A 67 -6.01 -13.22 -7.03
CA ALA A 67 -6.30 -13.19 -8.47
C ALA A 67 -7.24 -12.04 -8.86
N ALA A 68 -8.26 -11.78 -8.04
CA ALA A 68 -9.22 -10.71 -8.30
C ALA A 68 -8.56 -9.32 -8.21
N MET A 69 -7.73 -9.09 -7.19
CA MET A 69 -7.21 -7.77 -6.84
C MET A 69 -5.95 -7.35 -7.60
N ALA A 70 -5.10 -8.29 -8.02
CA ALA A 70 -3.85 -7.97 -8.73
C ALA A 70 -4.04 -7.08 -9.98
N PRO A 71 -5.06 -7.30 -10.85
CA PRO A 71 -5.35 -6.40 -11.96
C PRO A 71 -5.67 -4.97 -11.53
N GLY A 72 -6.44 -4.78 -10.45
CA GLY A 72 -6.78 -3.45 -9.94
C GLY A 72 -5.55 -2.70 -9.40
N ALA A 73 -4.62 -3.43 -8.77
CA ALA A 73 -3.34 -2.86 -8.36
C ALA A 73 -2.52 -2.40 -9.58
N VAL A 74 -2.39 -3.25 -10.59
CA VAL A 74 -1.62 -2.94 -11.81
C VAL A 74 -2.23 -1.78 -12.59
N ASP A 75 -3.56 -1.72 -12.72
CA ASP A 75 -4.28 -0.60 -13.36
C ASP A 75 -3.99 0.74 -12.65
N THR A 76 -4.02 0.73 -11.31
CA THR A 76 -3.74 1.93 -10.51
C THR A 76 -2.27 2.33 -10.60
N LEU A 77 -1.34 1.38 -10.57
CA LEU A 77 0.10 1.65 -10.74
C LEU A 77 0.41 2.20 -12.14
N THR A 78 -0.20 1.63 -13.18
CA THR A 78 -0.07 2.09 -14.57
C THR A 78 -0.51 3.56 -14.67
N SER A 79 -1.69 3.86 -14.13
CA SER A 79 -2.24 5.23 -14.11
C SER A 79 -1.33 6.17 -13.33
N HIS A 80 -0.86 5.76 -12.15
CA HIS A 80 0.04 6.55 -11.32
C HIS A 80 1.34 6.91 -12.05
N PHE A 81 1.98 5.94 -12.72
CA PHE A 81 3.21 6.17 -13.46
C PHE A 81 2.99 7.09 -14.67
N ALA A 82 1.91 6.90 -15.41
CA ALA A 82 1.54 7.76 -16.53
C ALA A 82 1.26 9.20 -16.09
N ASP A 83 0.48 9.38 -15.02
CA ASP A 83 0.05 10.70 -14.53
C ASP A 83 1.19 11.49 -13.89
N THR A 84 2.13 10.81 -13.21
CA THR A 84 3.24 11.46 -12.50
C THR A 84 4.51 11.57 -13.32
N GLY A 85 4.60 10.87 -14.46
CA GLY A 85 5.82 10.76 -15.26
C GLY A 85 6.94 10.00 -14.56
N ARG A 86 6.60 9.17 -13.56
CA ARG A 86 7.54 8.36 -12.76
C ARG A 86 7.47 6.90 -13.20
N GLY A 87 8.55 6.16 -13.03
CA GLY A 87 8.55 4.71 -13.17
C GLY A 87 8.81 3.98 -11.84
N PRO A 88 8.79 2.64 -11.84
CA PRO A 88 9.11 1.85 -10.67
C PRO A 88 10.48 2.20 -10.04
N GLU A 89 11.46 2.56 -10.87
CA GLU A 89 12.82 2.94 -10.47
C GLU A 89 12.90 4.25 -9.69
N PHE A 90 11.86 5.09 -9.75
CA PHE A 90 11.77 6.27 -8.90
C PHE A 90 11.57 5.89 -7.43
N TYR A 91 10.92 4.76 -7.14
CA TYR A 91 10.58 4.37 -5.78
C TYR A 91 11.63 3.41 -5.20
N ASP A 92 12.04 3.66 -3.96
CA ASP A 92 12.94 2.74 -3.25
C ASP A 92 12.18 1.47 -2.84
N LEU A 93 10.87 1.60 -2.60
CA LEU A 93 9.97 0.48 -2.36
C LEU A 93 8.56 0.79 -2.86
N ILE A 94 7.96 -0.17 -3.54
CA ILE A 94 6.55 -0.20 -3.94
C ILE A 94 5.90 -1.33 -3.17
N VAL A 95 4.82 -1.05 -2.43
CA VAL A 95 4.09 -2.06 -1.67
C VAL A 95 2.63 -2.12 -2.07
N THR A 96 2.10 -3.32 -2.28
CA THR A 96 0.65 -3.55 -2.35
C THR A 96 0.06 -3.85 -0.98
N GLY A 97 -1.25 -3.67 -0.84
CA GLY A 97 -1.94 -3.80 0.44
C GLY A 97 -2.05 -5.24 0.96
N ASP A 98 -2.65 -6.13 0.17
CA ASP A 98 -2.97 -7.48 0.64
C ASP A 98 -3.25 -8.47 -0.50
N LEU A 99 -2.41 -8.45 -1.53
CA LEU A 99 -2.52 -9.42 -2.62
C LEU A 99 -2.13 -10.84 -2.19
N GLY A 100 -1.32 -10.97 -1.14
CA GLY A 100 -0.73 -12.23 -0.71
C GLY A 100 0.25 -12.79 -1.74
N ARG A 101 0.84 -13.96 -1.46
CA ARG A 101 1.88 -14.59 -2.30
C ARG A 101 1.44 -14.77 -3.75
N PHE A 102 0.23 -15.29 -3.96
CA PHE A 102 -0.28 -15.53 -5.31
C PHE A 102 -0.56 -14.22 -6.06
N GLY A 103 -1.29 -13.28 -5.44
CA GLY A 103 -1.62 -12.01 -6.08
C GLY A 103 -0.38 -11.14 -6.32
N HIS A 104 0.61 -11.17 -5.43
CA HIS A 104 1.90 -10.52 -5.60
C HIS A 104 2.62 -11.02 -6.86
N GLN A 105 2.76 -12.34 -7.03
CA GLN A 105 3.37 -12.93 -8.22
C GLN A 105 2.58 -12.62 -9.50
N LEU A 106 1.25 -12.61 -9.40
CA LEU A 106 0.39 -12.26 -10.52
C LEU A 106 0.53 -10.78 -10.90
N ALA A 107 0.64 -9.87 -9.94
CA ALA A 107 0.84 -8.44 -10.19
C ALA A 107 2.15 -8.18 -10.93
N VAL A 108 3.24 -8.88 -10.57
CA VAL A 108 4.53 -8.81 -11.32
C VAL A 108 4.33 -9.20 -12.78
N ARG A 109 3.64 -10.30 -13.05
CA ARG A 109 3.38 -10.76 -14.43
C ARG A 109 2.50 -9.79 -15.20
N LEU A 110 1.40 -9.35 -14.60
CA LEU A 110 0.46 -8.41 -15.22
C LEU A 110 1.08 -7.03 -15.47
N ALA A 111 1.97 -6.56 -14.59
CA ALA A 111 2.72 -5.33 -14.81
C ALA A 111 3.57 -5.43 -16.09
N ALA A 112 4.29 -6.54 -16.28
CA ALA A 112 5.11 -6.76 -17.47
C ALA A 112 4.26 -6.94 -18.74
N GLU A 113 3.20 -7.74 -18.66
CA GLU A 113 2.37 -8.09 -19.83
C GLU A 113 1.43 -6.98 -20.28
N ARG A 114 0.86 -6.22 -19.33
CA ARG A 114 -0.21 -5.25 -19.59
C ARG A 114 0.11 -3.82 -19.14
N GLY A 115 0.87 -3.67 -18.06
CA GLY A 115 1.23 -2.36 -17.53
C GLY A 115 2.36 -1.67 -18.30
N GLY A 116 3.20 -2.44 -19.01
CA GLY A 116 4.36 -1.91 -19.74
C GLY A 116 5.52 -1.49 -18.83
N PHE A 117 5.54 -1.97 -17.58
CA PHE A 117 6.63 -1.73 -16.62
C PHE A 117 6.99 -3.00 -15.86
N THR A 118 8.21 -3.06 -15.33
CA THR A 118 8.67 -4.21 -14.56
C THR A 118 8.69 -3.86 -13.08
N LEU A 119 8.02 -4.69 -12.27
CA LEU A 119 8.18 -4.72 -10.83
C LEU A 119 9.34 -5.67 -10.50
N SER A 120 10.39 -5.16 -9.87
CA SER A 120 11.62 -5.89 -9.58
C SER A 120 11.79 -6.09 -8.08
N ASP A 121 13.03 -6.12 -7.60
CA ASP A 121 13.37 -6.32 -6.18
C ASP A 121 12.81 -5.22 -5.25
N ASN A 122 12.40 -4.09 -5.82
CA ASN A 122 11.75 -2.99 -5.08
C ASN A 122 10.24 -3.14 -4.93
N TYR A 123 9.66 -4.30 -5.27
CA TYR A 123 8.22 -4.57 -5.11
C TYR A 123 7.95 -5.60 -4.02
N GLN A 124 7.03 -5.29 -3.11
CA GLN A 124 6.58 -6.16 -2.02
C GLN A 124 5.07 -6.07 -1.80
N ASP A 125 4.55 -6.96 -0.94
CA ASP A 125 3.14 -6.95 -0.52
C ASP A 125 3.05 -6.94 1.01
N CYS A 126 2.25 -6.02 1.57
CA CYS A 126 2.10 -5.91 3.02
C CYS A 126 1.57 -7.22 3.64
N GLY A 127 0.69 -7.95 2.94
CA GLY A 127 0.22 -9.27 3.37
C GLY A 127 1.32 -10.32 3.44
N VAL A 128 2.34 -10.22 2.60
CA VAL A 128 3.52 -11.09 2.64
C VAL A 128 4.51 -10.64 3.72
N MET A 129 4.61 -9.33 3.99
CA MET A 129 5.57 -8.77 4.94
C MET A 129 5.17 -8.94 6.42
N ILE A 130 3.87 -9.04 6.73
CA ILE A 130 3.38 -8.97 8.12
C ILE A 130 3.60 -10.26 8.93
N TYR A 131 3.86 -11.40 8.27
CA TYR A 131 3.99 -12.71 8.92
C TYR A 131 5.28 -13.44 8.56
N ASP A 132 5.73 -14.30 9.47
CA ASP A 132 6.81 -15.26 9.22
C ASP A 132 6.19 -16.58 8.72
N PHE A 133 6.32 -16.84 7.42
CA PHE A 133 5.74 -18.03 6.78
C PHE A 133 6.36 -19.36 7.22
N ASP A 134 7.57 -19.36 7.78
CA ASP A 134 8.22 -20.59 8.24
C ASP A 134 7.75 -20.97 9.65
N LYS A 135 7.30 -19.98 10.43
CA LYS A 135 6.84 -20.17 11.81
C LYS A 135 5.33 -20.09 11.99
N GLN A 136 4.62 -19.45 11.07
CA GLN A 136 3.20 -19.16 11.19
C GLN A 136 2.44 -19.71 9.99
N ASP A 137 1.40 -20.51 10.25
CA ASP A 137 0.50 -21.01 9.21
C ASP A 137 -0.49 -19.92 8.77
N VAL A 138 -0.09 -19.15 7.76
CA VAL A 138 -0.85 -17.98 7.26
C VAL A 138 -1.25 -18.14 5.79
N HIS A 139 -1.14 -19.36 5.25
CA HIS A 139 -1.51 -19.70 3.88
C HIS A 139 -0.85 -18.77 2.84
N SER A 140 -1.61 -17.84 2.24
CA SER A 140 -1.15 -16.89 1.23
C SER A 140 -0.61 -15.57 1.80
N GLY A 141 -0.77 -15.32 3.11
CA GLY A 141 -0.36 -14.09 3.79
C GLY A 141 -1.52 -13.37 4.48
N GLY A 142 -1.25 -12.17 4.99
CA GLY A 142 -2.24 -11.30 5.63
C GLY A 142 -3.16 -10.60 4.64
N SER A 143 -4.37 -10.28 5.11
CA SER A 143 -5.35 -9.50 4.34
C SER A 143 -6.23 -8.65 5.26
N GLY A 144 -6.93 -7.69 4.66
CA GLY A 144 -7.82 -6.78 5.33
C GLY A 144 -7.21 -5.40 5.57
N CYS A 145 -8.06 -4.48 6.02
CA CYS A 145 -7.73 -3.06 6.11
C CYS A 145 -6.58 -2.74 7.06
N ALA A 146 -6.40 -3.53 8.12
CA ALA A 146 -5.32 -3.35 9.06
C ALA A 146 -3.97 -3.80 8.49
N CYS A 147 -3.93 -4.71 7.50
CA CYS A 147 -2.69 -5.25 6.97
C CYS A 147 -1.83 -4.16 6.33
N SER A 148 -2.39 -3.43 5.36
CA SER A 148 -1.69 -2.34 4.68
C SER A 148 -1.35 -1.20 5.65
N ALA A 149 -2.23 -0.88 6.60
CA ALA A 149 -2.02 0.17 7.58
C ALA A 149 -0.91 -0.17 8.60
N LEU A 150 -0.94 -1.37 9.18
CA LEU A 150 0.05 -1.81 10.17
C LEU A 150 1.44 -1.92 9.57
N VAL A 151 1.56 -2.49 8.38
CA VAL A 151 2.87 -2.59 7.71
C VAL A 151 3.38 -1.22 7.29
N THR A 152 2.51 -0.38 6.72
CA THR A 152 2.91 0.97 6.30
C THR A 152 3.33 1.82 7.49
N TYR A 153 2.46 2.00 8.48
CA TYR A 153 2.72 2.95 9.58
C TYR A 153 3.53 2.34 10.73
N GLY A 154 3.47 1.02 10.94
CA GLY A 154 4.20 0.34 12.00
C GLY A 154 5.60 -0.17 11.58
N HIS A 155 5.88 -0.31 10.28
CA HIS A 155 7.19 -0.78 9.82
C HIS A 155 7.84 0.15 8.81
N LEU A 156 7.17 0.43 7.68
CA LEU A 156 7.75 1.18 6.56
C LEU A 156 7.97 2.66 6.89
N TYR A 157 7.02 3.28 7.59
CA TYR A 157 7.12 4.68 8.00
C TYR A 157 8.30 4.90 8.97
N HIS A 158 8.53 3.98 9.90
CA HIS A 158 9.72 4.02 10.77
C HIS A 158 11.02 3.82 9.99
N ARG A 159 11.04 2.95 8.97
CA ARG A 159 12.19 2.83 8.06
C ARG A 159 12.46 4.15 7.34
N MET A 160 11.42 4.88 6.93
CA MET A 160 11.59 6.21 6.35
C MET A 160 12.18 7.21 7.35
N LEU A 161 11.66 7.26 8.58
CA LEU A 161 12.18 8.14 9.65
C LEU A 161 13.66 7.86 10.00
N ARG A 162 14.11 6.61 9.88
CA ARG A 162 15.52 6.22 10.09
C ARG A 162 16.44 6.54 8.91
N GLY A 163 15.88 6.91 7.76
CA GLY A 163 16.58 7.17 6.51
C GLY A 163 16.84 5.91 5.67
N ASP A 164 16.24 4.76 6.03
CA ASP A 164 16.41 3.49 5.31
C ASP A 164 15.61 3.45 3.99
N LEU A 165 14.57 4.29 3.89
CA LEU A 165 13.70 4.44 2.72
C LEU A 165 13.44 5.94 2.52
N LYS A 166 13.58 6.44 1.29
CA LYS A 166 13.31 7.85 0.97
C LYS A 166 12.02 8.01 0.19
N ARG A 167 11.71 7.07 -0.70
CA ARG A 167 10.54 7.13 -1.60
C ARG A 167 9.77 5.81 -1.52
N LEU A 168 8.55 5.86 -1.00
CA LEU A 168 7.67 4.72 -0.80
C LEU A 168 6.35 4.93 -1.57
N LEU A 169 5.97 3.98 -2.41
CA LEU A 169 4.66 3.95 -3.05
C LEU A 169 3.80 2.85 -2.41
N LEU A 170 2.74 3.24 -1.70
CA LEU A 170 1.73 2.30 -1.20
C LEU A 170 0.59 2.21 -2.21
N CYS A 171 0.23 1.01 -2.67
CA CYS A 171 -0.96 0.72 -3.46
C CYS A 171 -1.91 -0.20 -2.67
N ALA A 172 -2.84 0.41 -1.92
CA ALA A 172 -3.79 -0.34 -1.11
C ALA A 172 -4.91 -0.93 -1.99
N THR A 173 -5.14 -2.24 -1.87
CA THR A 173 -6.09 -3.03 -2.67
C THR A 173 -7.34 -3.36 -1.88
N GLY A 174 -8.46 -3.57 -2.57
CA GLY A 174 -9.73 -3.91 -1.96
C GLY A 174 -10.64 -4.70 -2.88
N SER A 175 -11.45 -5.59 -2.29
CA SER A 175 -12.52 -6.30 -2.98
C SER A 175 -13.89 -5.84 -2.49
N LEU A 176 -14.80 -5.63 -3.43
CA LEU A 176 -16.11 -5.01 -3.22
C LEU A 176 -17.20 -6.08 -3.31
N HIS A 177 -17.21 -7.00 -2.35
CA HIS A 177 -18.18 -8.11 -2.32
C HIS A 177 -18.88 -8.25 -0.97
N SER A 178 -19.90 -9.09 -0.94
CA SER A 178 -20.66 -9.46 0.26
C SER A 178 -21.06 -10.94 0.21
N PRO A 179 -21.44 -11.56 1.34
CA PRO A 179 -21.92 -12.93 1.34
C PRO A 179 -23.09 -13.15 0.36
N THR A 180 -24.00 -12.16 0.26
CA THR A 180 -25.14 -12.20 -0.65
C THR A 180 -24.72 -12.15 -2.11
N SER A 181 -23.80 -11.26 -2.49
CA SER A 181 -23.35 -11.17 -3.90
C SER A 181 -22.63 -12.44 -4.34
N VAL A 182 -21.84 -13.04 -3.45
CA VAL A 182 -21.17 -14.34 -3.70
C VAL A 182 -22.20 -15.46 -3.85
N GLN A 183 -23.20 -15.56 -2.97
CA GLN A 183 -24.26 -16.57 -3.09
C GLN A 183 -25.10 -16.41 -4.35
N GLN A 184 -25.25 -15.19 -4.86
CA GLN A 184 -25.93 -14.91 -6.13
C GLN A 184 -25.07 -15.24 -7.36
N GLY A 185 -23.82 -15.66 -7.19
CA GLY A 185 -22.90 -15.95 -8.28
C GLY A 185 -22.44 -14.70 -9.04
N ASN A 186 -22.48 -13.53 -8.40
CA ASN A 186 -21.96 -12.29 -8.95
C ASN A 186 -20.43 -12.32 -8.97
N ASN A 187 -19.85 -11.50 -9.82
CA ASN A 187 -18.42 -11.26 -9.82
C ASN A 187 -17.99 -10.51 -8.55
N ILE A 188 -16.68 -10.42 -8.36
CA ILE A 188 -16.02 -9.72 -7.26
C ILE A 188 -15.28 -8.52 -7.86
N PRO A 189 -15.92 -7.34 -7.88
CA PRO A 189 -15.25 -6.11 -8.29
C PRO A 189 -14.15 -5.76 -7.30
N VAL A 190 -13.08 -5.13 -7.78
CA VAL A 190 -11.94 -4.72 -6.98
C VAL A 190 -11.59 -3.26 -7.25
N ILE A 191 -10.86 -2.65 -6.33
CA ILE A 191 -10.33 -1.30 -6.47
C ILE A 191 -8.96 -1.21 -5.80
N ALA A 192 -8.11 -0.30 -6.28
CA ALA A 192 -6.88 0.03 -5.57
C ALA A 192 -6.66 1.56 -5.55
N HIS A 193 -5.95 2.04 -4.54
CA HIS A 193 -5.58 3.45 -4.42
C HIS A 193 -4.10 3.55 -4.08
N ALA A 194 -3.39 4.47 -4.74
CA ALA A 194 -1.96 4.66 -4.51
C ALA A 194 -1.65 5.97 -3.78
N VAL A 195 -0.69 5.93 -2.86
CA VAL A 195 -0.16 7.09 -2.11
C VAL A 195 1.36 7.05 -2.15
N SER A 196 1.96 8.12 -2.63
CA SER A 196 3.42 8.31 -2.68
C SER A 196 3.89 9.08 -1.46
N PHE A 197 4.78 8.49 -0.66
CA PHE A 197 5.46 9.10 0.46
C PHE A 197 6.91 9.40 0.10
N GLU A 198 7.37 10.62 0.39
CA GLU A 198 8.74 11.04 0.15
C GLU A 198 9.33 11.71 1.38
N MET A 199 10.63 11.51 1.63
CA MET A 199 11.37 12.29 2.61
C MET A 199 11.66 13.68 2.05
N THR A 200 11.45 14.72 2.86
CA THR A 200 11.87 16.07 2.50
C THR A 200 13.38 16.10 2.22
N PRO A 201 13.84 16.75 1.14
CA PRO A 201 15.28 16.97 0.88
C PRO A 201 15.98 17.74 2.00
#